data_AF-A0A962LS90-F1
#
_entry.id   AF-A0A962LS90-F1
#
_cell.length_a   1.000
_cell.length_b   1.000
_cell.length_c   1.000
_cell.angle_alpha   90.00
_cell.angle_beta   90.00
_cell.angle_gamma   90.00
#
_symmetry.space_group_name_H-M   'P 1'
#
loop_
_entity.id
_entity.type
_entity.pdbx_description
1 polymer ?
#
loop_
_entity_poly.entity_id
_entity_poly.type
_entity_poly.pdbx_seq_one_letter_code
_entity_poly.pdbx_strand_id
1 'polypeptide(L)'
;MLTFAIKLGAAAVLTVLLSAVLLAVRISDGLDSMSVRNGDWVTSVATGSKDAGVILKATVALGGLLASTQENSMYYRLSTVDGEPLRLQCRYRIEGDDYDADWWSITAYGWDNYLIPNPQKRYSFNNENLVRNADGSWAITVAASKQAGNWLPVGPSGAADWRKPGDYDFDLLLRLYTPGDAYLRAPQSAALPTVTLEACQ
;
A
#
# COMPACT_ATOMS: atom_id res chain seq x y z
N MET A 1 -42.43 -0.76 -34.21
CA MET A 1 -41.10 -1.40 -34.30
C MET A 1 -39.99 -0.55 -33.67
N LEU A 2 -39.87 0.74 -33.99
CA LEU A 2 -38.82 1.64 -33.45
C LEU A 2 -38.80 1.73 -31.90
N THR A 3 -39.97 1.86 -31.26
CA THR A 3 -40.10 1.93 -29.78
C THR A 3 -39.68 0.63 -29.08
N PHE A 4 -39.79 -0.52 -29.77
CA PHE A 4 -39.39 -1.82 -29.22
C PHE A 4 -37.86 -1.98 -29.25
N ALA A 5 -37.22 -1.58 -30.35
CA ALA A 5 -35.77 -1.57 -30.49
C ALA A 5 -35.08 -0.62 -29.48
N ILE A 6 -35.67 0.56 -29.23
CA ILE A 6 -35.17 1.51 -28.21
C ILE A 6 -35.25 0.91 -26.80
N LYS A 7 -36.36 0.24 -26.45
CA LYS A 7 -36.51 -0.44 -25.15
C LYS A 7 -35.51 -1.59 -24.99
N LEU A 8 -35.27 -2.36 -26.05
CA LEU A 8 -34.29 -3.45 -26.04
C LEU A 8 -32.86 -2.93 -25.87
N GLY A 9 -32.50 -1.85 -26.58
CA GLY A 9 -31.21 -1.19 -26.44
C GLY A 9 -30.99 -0.62 -25.04
N ALA A 10 -32.00 0.05 -24.48
CA ALA A 10 -31.95 0.57 -23.11
C ALA A 10 -31.78 -0.54 -22.07
N ALA A 11 -32.50 -1.66 -22.22
CA ALA A 11 -32.37 -2.81 -21.34
C ALA A 11 -30.98 -3.47 -21.42
N ALA A 12 -30.41 -3.58 -22.63
CA ALA A 12 -29.06 -4.11 -22.81
C ALA A 12 -28.00 -3.22 -22.15
N VAL A 13 -28.08 -1.90 -22.35
CA VAL A 13 -27.17 -0.94 -21.70
C VAL A 13 -27.29 -1.01 -20.18
N LEU A 14 -28.52 -1.04 -19.64
CA LEU A 14 -28.75 -1.15 -18.20
C LEU A 14 -28.17 -2.46 -17.63
N THR A 15 -28.31 -3.56 -18.36
CA THR A 15 -27.77 -4.86 -17.95
C THR A 15 -26.24 -4.85 -17.93
N VAL A 16 -25.59 -4.25 -18.94
CA VAL A 16 -24.13 -4.10 -18.99
C VAL A 16 -23.64 -3.22 -17.84
N LEU A 17 -24.30 -2.08 -17.60
CA LEU A 17 -23.96 -1.18 -16.50
C LEU A 17 -24.10 -1.86 -15.15
N LEU A 18 -25.24 -2.54 -14.91
CA LEU A 18 -25.46 -3.27 -13.66
C LEU A 18 -24.44 -4.39 -13.48
N SER A 19 -24.11 -5.13 -14.54
CA SER A 19 -23.10 -6.20 -14.49
C SER A 19 -21.71 -5.65 -14.17
N ALA A 20 -21.33 -4.50 -14.76
CA ALA A 20 -20.07 -3.83 -14.47
C ALA A 20 -20.00 -3.34 -13.02
N VAL A 21 -21.09 -2.75 -12.50
CA VAL A 21 -21.19 -2.33 -11.10
C VAL A 21 -21.08 -3.52 -10.15
N LEU A 22 -21.81 -4.61 -10.41
CA LEU A 22 -21.75 -5.82 -9.58
C LEU A 22 -20.36 -6.46 -9.61
N LEU A 23 -19.70 -6.49 -10.78
CA LEU A 23 -18.33 -6.98 -10.88
C LEU A 23 -17.36 -6.11 -10.06
N ALA A 24 -17.49 -4.78 -10.14
CA ALA A 24 -16.66 -3.86 -9.36
C ALA A 24 -16.86 -4.07 -7.85
N VAL A 25 -18.11 -4.22 -7.38
CA VAL A 25 -18.42 -4.50 -5.97
C VAL A 25 -17.84 -5.84 -5.53
N ARG A 26 -17.93 -6.89 -6.36
CA ARG A 26 -17.35 -8.20 -6.02
C ARG A 26 -15.82 -8.17 -5.96
N ILE A 27 -15.18 -7.39 -6.82
CA ILE A 27 -13.72 -7.21 -6.79
C ILE A 27 -13.32 -6.43 -5.52
N SER A 28 -14.06 -5.37 -5.15
CA SER A 28 -13.76 -4.59 -3.94
C SER A 28 -13.97 -5.41 -2.67
N ASP A 29 -15.07 -6.15 -2.55
CA ASP A 29 -15.32 -7.04 -1.41
C ASP A 29 -14.24 -8.12 -1.31
N GLY A 30 -13.80 -8.64 -2.47
CA GLY A 30 -12.68 -9.58 -2.55
C GLY A 30 -11.36 -8.98 -2.06
N LEU A 31 -11.05 -7.73 -2.41
CA LEU A 31 -9.85 -7.04 -1.90
C LEU A 31 -9.90 -6.85 -0.39
N ASP A 32 -11.05 -6.39 0.12
CA ASP A 32 -11.22 -6.06 1.53
C ASP A 32 -11.21 -7.31 2.43
N SER A 33 -11.93 -8.35 2.03
CA SER A 33 -12.01 -9.63 2.76
C SER A 33 -10.68 -10.38 2.86
N MET A 34 -9.70 -10.01 2.04
CA MET A 34 -8.37 -10.61 2.05
C MET A 34 -7.30 -9.68 2.62
N SER A 35 -7.72 -8.52 3.10
CA SER A 35 -6.88 -7.60 3.85
C SER A 35 -6.82 -8.01 5.32
N VAL A 36 -5.63 -7.94 5.91
CA VAL A 36 -5.40 -8.16 7.33
C VAL A 36 -4.76 -6.90 7.90
N ARG A 37 -5.36 -6.36 8.96
CA ARG A 37 -4.84 -5.19 9.68
C ARG A 37 -3.90 -5.63 10.82
N ASN A 38 -2.82 -4.88 11.00
CA ASN A 38 -1.91 -4.94 12.14
C ASN A 38 -1.61 -3.49 12.55
N GLY A 39 -2.39 -2.97 13.49
CA GLY A 39 -2.45 -1.53 13.75
C GLY A 39 -2.87 -0.76 12.49
N ASP A 40 -2.11 0.27 12.16
CA ASP A 40 -2.30 1.09 10.96
C ASP A 40 -1.83 0.43 9.67
N TRP A 41 -1.02 -0.63 9.78
CA TRP A 41 -0.55 -1.38 8.63
C TRP A 41 -1.62 -2.36 8.13
N VAL A 42 -1.69 -2.51 6.82
CA VAL A 42 -2.59 -3.44 6.13
C VAL A 42 -1.77 -4.33 5.21
N THR A 43 -1.91 -5.64 5.35
CA THR A 43 -1.34 -6.62 4.42
C THR A 43 -2.44 -7.37 3.69
N SER A 44 -2.10 -8.06 2.60
CA SER A 44 -3.03 -8.90 1.85
C SER A 44 -2.54 -10.34 1.84
N VAL A 45 -3.31 -11.23 2.47
CA VAL A 45 -3.05 -12.69 2.49
C VAL A 45 -3.49 -13.39 1.19
N ALA A 46 -4.04 -12.61 0.26
CA ALA A 46 -4.45 -13.04 -1.08
C ALA A 46 -3.29 -13.27 -2.05
N THR A 47 -2.24 -12.48 -1.83
CA THR A 47 -1.28 -12.14 -2.86
C THR A 47 -0.31 -13.29 -3.05
N GLY A 48 -0.24 -13.85 -4.27
CA GLY A 48 0.72 -14.91 -4.58
C GLY A 48 0.36 -16.33 -4.12
N SER A 49 -0.89 -16.57 -3.70
CA SER A 49 -1.40 -17.93 -3.46
C SER A 49 -1.50 -18.75 -4.75
N LYS A 50 -1.00 -19.98 -4.74
CA LYS A 50 -1.08 -20.93 -5.87
C LYS A 50 -2.52 -21.35 -6.18
N ASP A 51 -3.41 -21.28 -5.19
CA ASP A 51 -4.81 -21.67 -5.29
C ASP A 51 -5.74 -20.50 -5.68
N ALA A 52 -5.17 -19.44 -6.26
CA ALA A 52 -5.94 -18.27 -6.65
C ALA A 52 -6.97 -18.60 -7.75
N GLY A 53 -8.26 -18.57 -7.39
CA GLY A 53 -9.38 -18.61 -8.33
C GLY A 53 -9.39 -17.41 -9.29
N VAL A 54 -10.19 -17.47 -10.37
CA VAL A 54 -10.19 -16.46 -11.44
C VAL A 54 -10.49 -15.04 -10.92
N ILE A 55 -11.45 -14.90 -10.00
CA ILE A 55 -11.79 -13.60 -9.39
C ILE A 55 -10.61 -13.06 -8.56
N LEU A 56 -9.97 -13.90 -7.76
CA LEU A 56 -8.79 -13.55 -6.99
C LEU A 56 -7.62 -13.14 -7.90
N LYS A 57 -7.39 -13.83 -9.02
CA LYS A 57 -6.38 -13.42 -10.02
C LYS A 57 -6.71 -12.07 -10.64
N ALA A 58 -7.97 -11.78 -10.98
CA ALA A 58 -8.37 -10.48 -11.49
C ALA A 58 -8.16 -9.37 -10.44
N THR A 59 -8.49 -9.67 -9.18
CA THR A 59 -8.25 -8.80 -8.03
C THR A 59 -6.76 -8.48 -7.85
N VAL A 60 -5.88 -9.49 -7.86
CA VAL A 60 -4.42 -9.30 -7.78
C VAL A 60 -3.86 -8.57 -9.00
N ALA A 61 -4.38 -8.81 -10.21
CA ALA A 61 -3.94 -8.10 -11.41
C ALA A 61 -4.25 -6.59 -11.35
N LEU A 62 -5.32 -6.20 -10.64
CA LEU A 62 -5.71 -4.79 -10.48
C LEU A 62 -5.02 -4.12 -9.28
N GLY A 63 -4.81 -4.83 -8.17
CA GLY A 63 -4.31 -4.26 -6.91
C GLY A 63 -2.95 -4.76 -6.42
N GLY A 64 -2.39 -5.80 -7.04
CA GLY A 64 -1.15 -6.50 -6.64
C GLY A 64 -0.15 -6.63 -7.79
N LEU A 65 0.06 -5.55 -8.55
CA LEU A 65 1.04 -5.54 -9.65
C LEU A 65 2.40 -6.08 -9.16
N LEU A 66 2.93 -7.07 -9.88
CA LEU A 66 4.26 -7.67 -9.66
C LEU A 66 4.48 -8.33 -8.29
N ALA A 67 3.41 -8.67 -7.58
CA ALA A 67 3.57 -9.31 -6.29
C ALA A 67 4.07 -10.75 -6.44
N SER A 68 5.13 -11.08 -5.68
CA SER A 68 5.67 -12.43 -5.58
C SER A 68 4.78 -13.31 -4.71
N THR A 69 5.09 -14.60 -4.58
CA THR A 69 4.45 -15.46 -3.58
C THR A 69 4.78 -14.96 -2.17
N GLN A 70 3.87 -15.14 -1.21
CA GLN A 70 4.06 -14.65 0.16
C GLN A 70 5.31 -15.22 0.83
N GLU A 71 5.68 -16.46 0.51
CA GLU A 71 6.90 -17.11 1.02
C GLU A 71 8.17 -16.40 0.53
N ASN A 72 8.10 -15.70 -0.60
CA ASN A 72 9.22 -14.92 -1.15
C ASN A 72 9.15 -13.44 -0.76
N SER A 73 7.94 -12.87 -0.65
CA SER A 73 7.77 -11.48 -0.23
C SER A 73 6.41 -11.22 0.44
N MET A 74 6.44 -10.58 1.60
CA MET A 74 5.24 -9.98 2.22
C MET A 74 5.29 -8.46 2.14
N TYR A 75 4.10 -7.87 2.06
CA TYR A 75 3.91 -6.43 1.88
C TYR A 75 2.92 -5.91 2.92
N TYR A 76 3.30 -4.88 3.65
CA TYR A 76 2.43 -4.12 4.54
C TYR A 76 2.35 -2.69 4.02
N ARG A 77 1.14 -2.20 3.79
CA ARG A 77 0.87 -0.83 3.33
C ARG A 77 0.25 -0.03 4.45
N LEU A 78 0.65 1.23 4.58
CA LEU A 78 0.08 2.19 5.51
C LEU A 78 -0.20 3.49 4.76
N SER A 79 -1.46 3.90 4.74
CA SER A 79 -1.92 5.16 4.14
C SER A 79 -2.60 6.08 5.14
N THR A 80 -2.76 5.64 6.38
CA THR A 80 -3.37 6.38 7.50
C THR A 80 -2.57 6.13 8.78
N VAL A 81 -2.51 7.12 9.66
CA VAL A 81 -1.99 6.98 11.03
C VAL A 81 -3.12 7.37 11.99
N ASP A 82 -3.47 6.49 12.93
CA ASP A 82 -4.61 6.69 13.83
C ASP A 82 -5.93 7.01 13.10
N GLY A 83 -6.10 6.47 11.89
CA GLY A 83 -7.25 6.73 11.02
C GLY A 83 -7.18 7.99 10.15
N GLU A 84 -6.21 8.88 10.39
CA GLU A 84 -6.02 10.09 9.59
C GLU A 84 -5.11 9.82 8.37
N PRO A 85 -5.49 10.24 7.14
CA PRO A 85 -4.68 9.95 5.96
C PRO A 85 -3.32 10.64 5.96
N LEU A 86 -2.30 9.98 5.40
CA LEU A 86 -0.97 10.56 5.24
C LEU A 86 -1.01 11.78 4.31
N ARG A 87 -0.48 12.92 4.80
CA ARG A 87 -0.48 14.23 4.12
C ARG A 87 0.91 14.81 3.91
N LEU A 88 1.10 15.54 2.81
CA LEU A 88 2.40 16.15 2.47
C LEU A 88 2.79 17.33 3.36
N GLN A 89 1.83 18.04 3.95
CA GLN A 89 2.09 19.13 4.90
C GLN A 89 2.52 18.63 6.28
N CYS A 90 2.50 17.32 6.51
CA CYS A 90 2.82 16.71 7.80
C CYS A 90 4.18 16.01 7.78
N ARG A 91 4.75 15.85 8.98
CA ARG A 91 5.96 15.08 9.25
C ARG A 91 5.60 13.87 10.08
N TYR A 92 6.09 12.72 9.66
CA TYR A 92 5.90 11.44 10.34
C TYR A 92 7.24 10.86 10.75
N ARG A 93 7.21 10.06 11.80
CA ARG A 93 8.35 9.29 12.26
C ARG A 93 8.01 7.81 12.25
N ILE A 94 8.90 7.04 11.65
CA ILE A 94 8.83 5.59 11.61
C ILE A 94 9.91 5.07 12.52
N GLU A 95 9.56 4.25 13.51
CA GLU A 95 10.51 3.64 14.44
C GLU A 95 10.34 2.13 14.42
N GLY A 96 11.47 1.42 14.46
CA GLY A 96 11.47 -0.03 14.45
C GLY A 96 12.84 -0.63 14.73
N ASP A 97 12.86 -1.95 14.70
CA ASP A 97 14.03 -2.79 14.89
C ASP A 97 14.25 -3.67 13.65
N ASP A 98 15.11 -4.68 13.75
CA ASP A 98 15.20 -5.70 12.72
C ASP A 98 14.01 -6.67 12.74
N TYR A 99 13.71 -7.18 11.55
CA TYR A 99 12.63 -8.11 11.31
C TYR A 99 13.18 -9.48 10.94
N ASP A 100 12.42 -10.52 11.23
CA ASP A 100 12.70 -11.89 10.78
C ASP A 100 12.47 -11.99 9.26
N ALA A 101 13.43 -11.50 8.48
CA ALA A 101 13.48 -11.48 7.02
C ALA A 101 14.93 -11.28 6.55
N ASP A 102 15.31 -11.88 5.42
CA ASP A 102 16.66 -11.74 4.85
C ASP A 102 16.97 -10.28 4.47
N TRP A 103 15.96 -9.60 3.93
CA TRP A 103 16.03 -8.20 3.54
C TRP A 103 14.67 -7.54 3.72
N TRP A 104 14.68 -6.26 4.04
CA TRP A 104 13.45 -5.49 4.14
C TRP A 104 13.64 -4.06 3.66
N SER A 105 12.57 -3.44 3.17
CA SER A 105 12.56 -2.02 2.83
C SER A 105 11.27 -1.32 3.21
N ILE A 106 11.36 -0.02 3.48
CA ILE A 106 10.23 0.90 3.59
C ILE A 106 10.35 1.90 2.46
N THR A 107 9.34 1.92 1.59
CA THR A 107 9.30 2.76 0.39
C THR A 107 8.10 3.70 0.46
N ALA A 108 8.26 4.96 0.06
CA ALA A 108 7.15 5.90 -0.09
C ALA A 108 6.66 5.95 -1.55
N TYR A 109 5.37 5.73 -1.74
CA TYR A 109 4.72 5.84 -3.04
C TYR A 109 3.71 6.99 -3.03
N GLY A 110 3.57 7.67 -4.17
CA GLY A 110 2.48 8.62 -4.36
C GLY A 110 1.15 7.88 -4.39
N TRP A 111 0.04 8.61 -4.23
CA TRP A 111 -1.31 8.06 -4.29
C TRP A 111 -1.61 7.29 -5.59
N ASP A 112 -0.83 7.50 -6.65
CA ASP A 112 -0.91 6.81 -7.94
C ASP A 112 -0.14 5.47 -7.98
N ASN A 113 0.46 5.06 -6.86
CA ASN A 113 1.31 3.88 -6.69
C ASN A 113 2.66 3.94 -7.44
N TYR A 114 3.13 5.13 -7.82
CA TYR A 114 4.46 5.33 -8.41
C TYR A 114 5.42 5.98 -7.40
N LEU A 115 6.72 5.83 -7.65
CA LEU A 115 7.75 6.48 -6.83
C LEU A 115 7.62 7.99 -6.94
N ILE A 116 7.65 8.67 -5.78
CA ILE A 116 7.52 10.12 -5.70
C ILE A 116 8.81 10.78 -6.23
N PRO A 117 8.76 11.52 -7.35
CA PRO A 117 9.94 12.19 -7.88
C PRO A 117 10.52 13.17 -6.84
N ASN A 118 11.82 13.03 -6.53
CA ASN A 118 12.50 13.94 -5.63
C ASN A 118 13.97 14.18 -6.05
N PRO A 119 14.55 15.37 -5.78
CA PRO A 119 15.91 15.70 -6.19
C PRO A 119 17.00 14.80 -5.59
N GLN A 120 16.73 14.16 -4.44
CA GLN A 120 17.68 13.27 -3.77
C GLN A 120 17.74 11.89 -4.41
N LYS A 121 16.81 11.55 -5.31
CA LYS A 121 16.62 10.21 -5.87
C LYS A 121 16.56 9.13 -4.78
N ARG A 122 15.96 9.48 -3.63
CA ARG A 122 15.80 8.60 -2.47
C ARG A 122 14.33 8.26 -2.33
N TYR A 123 14.02 6.98 -2.41
CA TYR A 123 12.64 6.50 -2.42
C TYR A 123 12.34 5.47 -1.33
N SER A 124 13.40 4.90 -0.74
CA SER A 124 13.28 3.89 0.30
C SER A 124 14.47 3.88 1.24
N PHE A 125 14.25 3.29 2.42
CA PHE A 125 15.28 2.77 3.30
C PHE A 125 15.16 1.26 3.42
N ASN A 126 16.27 0.59 3.74
CA ASN A 126 16.35 -0.84 3.95
C ASN A 126 17.36 -1.16 5.06
N ASN A 127 17.46 -2.43 5.43
CA ASN A 127 18.39 -2.91 6.46
C ASN A 127 19.89 -2.66 6.18
N GLU A 128 20.26 -2.25 4.97
CA GLU A 128 21.66 -1.99 4.56
C GLU A 128 22.03 -0.50 4.49
N ASN A 129 21.06 0.39 4.25
CA ASN A 129 21.32 1.81 3.97
C ASN A 129 20.87 2.79 5.06
N LEU A 130 20.17 2.29 6.09
CA LEU A 130 19.78 3.10 7.23
C LEU A 130 20.93 3.25 8.22
N VAL A 131 20.94 4.38 8.92
CA VAL A 131 21.81 4.58 10.08
C VAL A 131 21.07 4.12 11.33
N ARG A 132 21.69 3.22 12.11
CA ARG A 132 21.13 2.66 13.35
C ARG A 132 21.61 3.43 14.58
N ASN A 133 20.82 3.34 15.63
CA ASN A 133 21.24 3.64 16.99
C ASN A 133 22.18 2.55 17.52
N ALA A 134 22.83 2.82 18.65
CA ALA A 134 23.80 1.89 19.25
C ALA A 134 23.17 0.57 19.75
N ASP A 135 21.87 0.57 20.05
CA ASP A 135 21.08 -0.59 20.46
C ASP A 135 20.50 -1.39 19.27
N GLY A 136 20.79 -0.98 18.03
CA GLY A 136 20.31 -1.63 16.81
C GLY A 136 18.96 -1.12 16.29
N SER A 137 18.23 -0.36 17.12
CA SER A 137 17.00 0.32 16.71
C SER A 137 17.29 1.37 15.64
N TRP A 138 16.28 1.77 14.90
CA TRP A 138 16.40 2.79 13.88
C TRP A 138 15.14 3.62 13.80
N ALA A 139 15.28 4.78 13.16
CA ALA A 139 14.14 5.59 12.82
C ALA A 139 14.32 6.33 11.51
N ILE A 140 13.20 6.58 10.84
CA ILE A 140 13.12 7.29 9.57
C ILE A 140 12.16 8.47 9.75
N THR A 141 12.59 9.66 9.33
CA THR A 141 11.71 10.82 9.28
C THR A 141 11.14 10.96 7.87
N VAL A 142 9.82 10.95 7.74
CA VAL A 142 9.11 11.15 6.46
C VAL A 142 8.56 12.56 6.42
N ALA A 143 9.01 13.36 5.44
CA ALA A 143 8.57 14.75 5.29
C ALA A 143 8.88 15.28 3.89
N ALA A 144 8.10 16.27 3.45
CA ALA A 144 8.38 17.01 2.22
C ALA A 144 9.59 17.95 2.36
N SER A 145 9.74 18.59 3.53
CA SER A 145 10.89 19.44 3.83
C SER A 145 12.10 18.61 4.24
N LYS A 146 13.30 19.11 3.91
CA LYS A 146 14.58 18.46 4.22
C LYS A 146 14.73 18.22 5.73
N GLN A 147 15.05 16.98 6.11
CA GLN A 147 15.36 16.58 7.48
C GLN A 147 16.80 16.06 7.58
N ALA A 148 17.31 15.99 8.81
CA ALA A 148 18.61 15.36 9.10
C ALA A 148 18.47 13.83 9.21
N GLY A 149 19.60 13.11 9.05
CA GLY A 149 19.67 11.66 9.25
C GLY A 149 18.92 10.84 8.20
N ASN A 150 18.21 9.80 8.65
CA ASN A 150 17.40 8.92 7.82
C ASN A 150 16.12 9.62 7.34
N TRP A 151 16.27 10.65 6.51
CA TRP A 151 15.16 11.37 5.92
C TRP A 151 14.67 10.68 4.65
N LEU A 152 13.37 10.34 4.61
CA LEU A 152 12.65 9.82 3.44
C LEU A 152 11.82 10.96 2.83
N PRO A 153 12.23 11.51 1.66
CA PRO A 153 11.50 12.61 1.02
C PRO A 153 10.16 12.15 0.47
N VAL A 154 9.12 12.96 0.71
CA VAL A 154 7.81 12.83 0.07
C VAL A 154 7.43 14.13 -0.65
N GLY A 155 6.41 14.09 -1.49
CA GLY A 155 6.01 15.19 -2.35
C GLY A 155 4.80 14.79 -3.20
N PRO A 156 4.30 15.70 -4.05
CA PRO A 156 3.18 15.38 -4.93
C PRO A 156 3.49 14.16 -5.80
N SER A 157 2.46 13.36 -6.04
CA SER A 157 2.49 12.30 -7.05
C SER A 157 2.86 12.89 -8.43
N GLY A 158 3.41 12.05 -9.32
CA GLY A 158 3.63 12.42 -10.72
C GLY A 158 2.34 12.50 -11.55
N ALA A 159 1.21 11.99 -11.03
CA ALA A 159 -0.08 12.00 -11.71
C ALA A 159 -0.90 13.27 -11.41
N ALA A 160 -1.85 13.60 -12.30
CA ALA A 160 -2.73 14.74 -12.14
C ALA A 160 -3.81 14.50 -11.07
N ASP A 161 -3.99 15.47 -10.16
CA ASP A 161 -4.86 15.37 -8.97
C ASP A 161 -6.32 14.97 -9.25
N TRP A 162 -6.89 15.32 -10.41
CA TRP A 162 -8.27 14.95 -10.76
C TRP A 162 -8.47 13.43 -10.89
N ARG A 163 -7.39 12.65 -10.98
CA ARG A 163 -7.40 11.17 -11.00
C ARG A 163 -7.20 10.55 -9.63
N LYS A 164 -7.03 11.35 -8.57
CA LYS A 164 -6.74 10.85 -7.22
C LYS A 164 -7.92 10.03 -6.69
N PRO A 165 -7.75 8.71 -6.46
CA PRO A 165 -8.86 7.83 -6.13
C PRO A 165 -9.19 7.82 -4.62
N GLY A 166 -8.29 8.33 -3.78
CA GLY A 166 -8.41 8.29 -2.32
C GLY A 166 -7.97 9.60 -1.68
N ASP A 167 -8.08 9.66 -0.35
CA ASP A 167 -7.81 10.90 0.37
C ASP A 167 -6.31 11.09 0.71
N TYR A 168 -5.56 10.02 0.98
CA TYR A 168 -4.13 10.09 1.29
C TYR A 168 -3.28 10.65 0.12
N ASP A 169 -2.25 11.44 0.41
CA ASP A 169 -1.35 11.98 -0.62
C ASP A 169 -0.27 10.99 -1.04
N PHE A 170 0.14 10.14 -0.10
CA PHE A 170 1.14 9.10 -0.28
C PHE A 170 0.86 7.93 0.64
N ASP A 171 1.49 6.79 0.37
CA ASP A 171 1.49 5.64 1.27
C ASP A 171 2.92 5.15 1.52
N LEU A 172 3.05 4.36 2.58
CA LEU A 172 4.26 3.65 2.94
C LEU A 172 4.06 2.17 2.66
N LEU A 173 5.07 1.55 2.06
CA LEU A 173 5.12 0.11 1.82
C LEU A 173 6.33 -0.49 2.53
N LEU A 174 6.08 -1.26 3.59
CA LEU A 174 7.07 -2.19 4.13
C LEU A 174 7.04 -3.47 3.29
N ARG A 175 8.19 -3.86 2.76
CA ARG A 175 8.39 -5.13 2.06
C ARG A 175 9.40 -5.98 2.81
N LEU A 176 9.02 -7.22 3.09
CA LEU A 176 9.87 -8.24 3.71
C LEU A 176 10.20 -9.31 2.66
N TYR A 177 11.46 -9.69 2.52
CA TYR A 177 11.92 -10.73 1.61
C TYR A 177 12.31 -11.96 2.43
N THR A 178 11.79 -13.13 2.02
CA THR A 178 11.88 -14.37 2.81
C THR A 178 11.40 -14.15 4.26
N PRO A 179 10.15 -13.68 4.48
CA PRO A 179 9.68 -13.39 5.82
C PRO A 179 9.52 -14.65 6.65
N GLY A 180 9.85 -14.57 7.94
CA GLY A 180 9.72 -15.67 8.88
C GLY A 180 8.29 -16.05 9.24
N ASP A 181 8.16 -17.13 10.01
CA ASP A 181 6.88 -17.78 10.32
C ASP A 181 5.85 -16.85 10.97
N ALA A 182 6.30 -15.88 11.78
CA ALA A 182 5.40 -14.93 12.44
C ALA A 182 4.60 -14.10 11.42
N TYR A 183 5.24 -13.65 10.35
CA TYR A 183 4.61 -12.88 9.28
C TYR A 183 3.69 -13.75 8.43
N LEU A 184 4.12 -14.99 8.12
CA LEU A 184 3.36 -15.91 7.27
C LEU A 184 2.10 -16.47 7.95
N ARG A 185 2.15 -16.73 9.27
CA ARG A 185 1.07 -17.39 10.00
C ARG A 185 0.22 -16.46 10.85
N ALA A 186 0.80 -15.37 11.34
CA ALA A 186 0.12 -14.41 12.22
C ALA A 186 0.41 -12.94 11.81
N PRO A 187 0.16 -12.56 10.55
CA PRO A 187 0.48 -11.23 10.04
C PRO A 187 -0.15 -10.07 10.83
N GLN A 188 -1.32 -10.31 11.45
CA GLN A 188 -2.04 -9.36 12.30
C GLN A 188 -1.32 -8.98 13.60
N SER A 189 -0.32 -9.77 14.02
CA SER A 189 0.41 -9.56 15.28
C SER A 189 1.94 -9.66 15.11
N ALA A 190 2.43 -9.81 13.88
CA ALA A 190 3.85 -9.82 13.61
C ALA A 190 4.48 -8.44 13.94
N ALA A 191 5.76 -8.43 14.29
CA ALA A 191 6.46 -7.20 14.62
C ALA A 191 6.54 -6.27 13.40
N LEU A 192 6.07 -5.04 13.54
CA LEU A 192 6.06 -4.01 12.49
C LEU A 192 6.60 -2.69 13.07
N PRO A 193 7.11 -1.80 12.20
CA PRO A 193 7.50 -0.48 12.65
C PRO A 193 6.26 0.33 13.07
N THR A 194 6.43 1.18 14.07
CA THR A 194 5.39 2.14 14.46
C THR A 194 5.55 3.41 13.63
N VAL A 195 4.44 3.96 13.14
CA VAL A 195 4.42 5.25 12.46
C VAL A 195 3.64 6.24 13.30
N THR A 196 4.24 7.37 13.65
CA THR A 196 3.60 8.43 14.43
C THR A 196 3.57 9.74 13.65
N LEU A 197 2.46 10.44 13.71
CA LEU A 197 2.37 11.83 13.26
C LEU A 197 3.09 12.73 14.28
N GLU A 198 4.11 13.48 13.83
CA GLU A 198 4.84 14.40 14.72
C GLU A 198 4.32 15.84 14.67
N ALA A 199 4.03 16.35 13.47
CA ALA A 199 3.56 17.74 13.28
C ALA A 199 2.98 17.93 11.88
N CYS A 200 2.10 18.93 11.72
CA CYS A 200 1.64 19.44 10.42
C CYS A 200 1.89 20.95 10.33
N GLN A 201 2.16 21.45 9.12
CA GLN A 201 2.35 22.86 8.81
C GLN A 201 1.07 23.51 8.29
#